data_AF-A0A849G0Q9-F1
#
_entry.id   AF-A0A849G0Q9-F1
#
_cell.length_a   1.000
_cell.length_b   1.000
_cell.length_c   1.000
_cell.angle_alpha   90.00
_cell.angle_beta   90.00
_cell.angle_gamma   90.00
#
_symmetry.space_group_name_H-M   'P 1'
#
loop_
_entity.id
_entity.type
_entity.pdbx_description
1 polymer ?
#
loop_
_entity_poly.entity_id
_entity_poly.type
_entity_poly.pdbx_seq_one_letter_code
_entity_poly.pdbx_strand_id
1 'polypeptide(L)'
;MSIRKVFSPNYGVIALLVFLAISYQFHWIQEMLGVTRSEEISIIILLATAILWITEALPLYVTSLGVLFIQLFWLLPELRSSGIDAHKEDFLISFFSDITLLFMGGFVLAALLNKYGVSRIMARTIIERTGNSPSQVL
;
A
#
# COMPACT_ATOMS: atom_id res chain seq x y z
N MET A 1 4.35 -15.56 17.91
CA MET A 1 4.18 -15.27 16.46
C MET A 1 5.50 -14.69 15.97
N SER A 2 6.24 -15.44 15.16
CA SER A 2 7.66 -15.17 14.83
C SER A 2 7.79 -13.98 13.88
N ILE A 3 8.13 -12.79 14.41
CA ILE A 3 8.49 -11.58 13.64
C ILE A 3 9.94 -11.71 13.14
N ARG A 4 10.26 -12.79 12.42
CA ARG A 4 11.63 -13.07 11.92
C ARG A 4 11.67 -13.45 10.44
N LYS A 5 10.99 -12.67 9.61
CA LYS A 5 11.48 -12.36 8.26
C LYS A 5 11.70 -10.84 8.17
N VAL A 6 12.49 -10.33 9.11
CA VAL A 6 12.91 -8.93 9.12
C VAL A 6 14.02 -8.82 8.09
N PHE A 7 13.69 -8.20 6.96
CA PHE A 7 14.65 -7.55 6.08
C PHE A 7 15.75 -8.50 5.57
N SER A 8 15.45 -9.35 4.60
CA SER A 8 16.51 -9.88 3.73
C SER A 8 16.69 -8.87 2.58
N PRO A 9 17.67 -7.94 2.65
CA PRO A 9 17.92 -7.02 1.55
C PRO A 9 18.29 -7.86 0.32
N ASN A 10 17.33 -8.04 -0.57
CA ASN A 10 17.57 -8.72 -1.82
C ASN A 10 18.42 -7.77 -2.66
N TYR A 11 19.67 -8.17 -2.94
CA TYR A 11 20.60 -7.38 -3.74
C TYR A 11 19.99 -6.98 -5.10
N GLY A 12 19.07 -7.78 -5.65
CA GLY A 12 18.32 -7.44 -6.85
C GLY A 12 17.38 -6.24 -6.67
N VAL A 13 16.67 -6.15 -5.53
CA VAL A 13 15.80 -5.01 -5.22
C VAL A 13 16.62 -3.74 -5.05
N ILE A 14 17.74 -3.83 -4.32
CA ILE A 14 18.64 -2.69 -4.12
C ILE A 14 19.21 -2.24 -5.47
N ALA A 15 19.66 -3.17 -6.31
CA ALA A 15 20.19 -2.84 -7.63
C ALA A 15 19.13 -2.15 -8.51
N LEU A 16 17.88 -2.59 -8.49
CA LEU A 16 16.79 -1.96 -9.23
C LEU A 16 16.44 -0.56 -8.71
N LEU A 17 16.40 -0.37 -7.38
CA LEU A 17 16.16 0.96 -6.79
C LEU A 17 17.32 1.92 -7.07
N VAL A 18 18.56 1.43 -7.01
CA VAL A 18 19.76 2.20 -7.38
C VAL A 18 19.72 2.54 -8.87
N PHE A 19 19.32 1.61 -9.73
CA PHE A 19 19.15 1.88 -11.16
C PHE A 19 18.10 2.98 -11.40
N LEU A 20 16.97 2.97 -10.71
CA LEU A 20 15.97 4.04 -10.79
C LEU A 20 16.53 5.40 -10.30
N ALA A 21 17.30 5.40 -9.22
CA ALA A 21 17.94 6.63 -8.72
C ALA A 21 18.99 7.19 -9.69
N ILE A 22 19.79 6.31 -10.32
CA ILE A 22 20.73 6.68 -11.38
C ILE A 22 19.96 7.22 -12.58
N SER A 23 18.91 6.54 -13.02
CA SER A 23 18.08 6.97 -14.14
C SER A 23 17.54 8.39 -13.95
N TYR A 24 17.11 8.73 -12.73
CA TYR A 24 16.68 10.08 -12.38
C TYR A 24 17.82 11.10 -12.48
N GLN A 25 19.00 10.78 -11.91
CA GLN A 25 20.15 11.68 -11.89
C GLN A 25 20.67 12.03 -13.29
N PHE A 26 20.56 11.09 -14.23
CA PHE A 26 20.95 11.27 -15.62
C PHE A 26 19.81 11.79 -16.52
N HIS A 27 18.63 12.08 -15.96
CA HIS A 27 17.43 12.53 -16.71
C HIS A 27 17.10 11.63 -17.91
N TRP A 28 17.38 10.33 -17.77
CA TRP A 28 17.34 9.42 -18.91
C TRP A 28 15.90 9.19 -19.38
N ILE A 29 14.95 9.17 -18.44
CA ILE A 29 13.52 9.07 -18.71
C ILE A 29 13.02 10.35 -19.39
N GLN A 30 13.47 11.52 -18.91
CA GLN A 30 13.13 12.81 -19.50
C GLN A 30 13.58 12.91 -20.97
N GLU A 31 14.80 12.48 -21.27
CA GLU A 31 15.37 12.55 -22.62
C GLU A 31 14.75 11.53 -23.58
N MET A 32 14.47 10.30 -23.11
CA MET A 32 13.87 9.25 -23.94
C MET A 32 12.38 9.49 -24.25
N LEU A 33 11.61 10.03 -23.29
CA LEU A 33 10.15 10.15 -23.39
C LEU A 33 9.66 11.59 -23.58
N GLY A 34 10.53 12.59 -23.46
CA GLY A 34 10.15 14.01 -23.59
C GLY A 34 9.19 14.49 -22.50
N VAL A 35 9.20 13.86 -21.33
CA VAL A 35 8.29 14.15 -20.21
C VAL A 35 8.75 15.34 -19.38
N THR A 36 7.85 15.90 -18.58
CA THR A 36 8.19 16.93 -17.57
C THR A 36 8.85 16.30 -16.34
N ARG A 37 9.50 17.12 -15.50
CA ARG A 37 10.13 16.65 -14.25
C ARG A 37 9.13 16.02 -13.27
N SER A 38 7.94 16.60 -13.15
CA SER A 38 6.86 16.06 -12.31
C SER A 38 6.41 14.67 -12.77
N GLU A 39 6.33 14.45 -14.08
CA GLU A 39 5.96 13.16 -14.67
C GLU A 39 7.07 12.12 -14.49
N GLU A 40 8.33 12.49 -14.67
CA GLU A 40 9.49 11.63 -14.40
C GLU A 40 9.49 11.12 -12.95
N ILE A 41 9.32 12.03 -11.97
CA ILE A 41 9.24 11.66 -10.55
C ILE A 41 8.06 10.71 -10.29
N SER A 42 6.90 10.97 -10.88
CA SER A 42 5.72 10.12 -10.73
C SER A 42 5.95 8.69 -11.25
N ILE A 43 6.61 8.56 -12.41
CA ILE A 43 6.97 7.27 -13.00
C ILE A 43 7.96 6.53 -12.09
N ILE A 44 8.97 7.22 -11.56
CA ILE A 44 9.95 6.62 -10.65
C ILE A 44 9.28 6.10 -9.38
N ILE A 45 8.41 6.91 -8.76
CA ILE A 45 7.66 6.50 -7.57
C ILE A 45 6.81 5.27 -7.89
N LEU A 46 6.13 5.25 -9.04
CA LEU A 46 5.29 4.13 -9.47
C LEU A 46 6.11 2.84 -9.65
N LEU A 47 7.24 2.91 -10.37
CA LEU A 47 8.11 1.75 -10.60
C LEU A 47 8.73 1.25 -9.29
N ALA A 48 9.23 2.16 -8.45
CA ALA A 48 9.80 1.80 -7.15
C ALA A 48 8.76 1.12 -6.24
N THR A 49 7.52 1.63 -6.23
CA THR A 49 6.41 1.04 -5.47
C THR A 49 6.07 -0.35 -5.98
N ALA A 50 5.95 -0.54 -7.30
CA ALA A 50 5.65 -1.82 -7.90
C ALA A 50 6.73 -2.87 -7.57
N ILE A 51 8.01 -2.50 -7.65
CA ILE A 51 9.12 -3.38 -7.28
C ILE A 51 9.03 -3.77 -5.81
N LEU A 52 8.80 -2.81 -4.91
CA LEU A 52 8.71 -3.08 -3.47
C LEU A 52 7.51 -3.98 -3.10
N TRP A 53 6.38 -3.83 -3.80
CA TRP A 53 5.20 -4.68 -3.61
C TRP A 53 5.40 -6.10 -4.11
N ILE A 54 5.89 -6.28 -5.35
CA ILE A 54 6.08 -7.62 -5.94
C ILE A 54 7.12 -8.42 -5.18
N THR A 55 8.17 -7.75 -4.69
CA THR A 55 9.28 -8.42 -4.00
C THR A 55 9.05 -8.60 -2.49
N GLU A 56 7.98 -7.99 -1.94
CA GLU A 56 7.67 -7.97 -0.51
C GLU A 56 8.88 -7.65 0.38
N ALA A 57 9.80 -6.81 -0.12
CA ALA A 57 11.03 -6.48 0.59
C ALA A 57 10.76 -5.72 1.89
N LEU A 58 9.65 -4.98 1.92
CA LEU A 58 9.09 -4.28 3.06
C LEU A 58 7.63 -4.68 3.24
N PRO A 59 7.09 -4.66 4.47
CA PRO A 59 5.65 -4.82 4.67
C PRO A 59 4.87 -3.78 3.87
N LEU A 60 3.75 -4.20 3.25
CA LEU A 60 2.97 -3.33 2.35
C LEU A 60 2.58 -1.99 3.01
N TYR A 61 2.17 -2.01 4.27
CA TYR A 61 1.82 -0.77 4.99
C TYR A 61 3.00 0.21 5.12
N VAL A 62 4.24 -0.30 5.25
CA VAL A 62 5.45 0.55 5.31
C VAL A 62 5.71 1.16 3.95
N THR A 63 5.58 0.37 2.88
CA THR A 63 5.76 0.88 1.51
C THR A 63 4.75 1.98 1.18
N SER A 64 3.46 1.78 1.49
CA SER A 64 2.42 2.77 1.21
C SER A 64 2.64 4.08 1.95
N LEU A 65 3.00 4.03 3.24
CA LEU A 65 3.33 5.24 4.01
C LEU A 65 4.60 5.94 3.49
N GLY A 66 5.61 5.16 3.07
CA GLY A 66 6.82 5.68 2.45
C GLY A 66 6.53 6.40 1.12
N VAL A 67 5.64 5.84 0.29
CA VAL A 67 5.21 6.47 -0.96
C VAL A 67 4.50 7.80 -0.69
N LEU A 68 3.57 7.85 0.27
CA LEU A 68 2.92 9.09 0.67
C LEU A 68 3.93 10.16 1.13
N PHE A 69 4.92 9.75 1.93
CA PHE A 69 5.99 10.63 2.36
C PHE A 69 6.79 11.18 1.16
N ILE A 70 7.21 10.32 0.25
CA ILE A 70 7.95 10.72 -0.96
C ILE A 70 7.12 11.67 -1.83
N GLN A 71 5.82 11.40 -2.00
CA GLN A 71 4.93 12.26 -2.77
C GLN A 71 4.81 13.66 -2.15
N LEU A 72 4.68 13.77 -0.82
CA LEU A 72 4.55 15.06 -0.15
C LEU A 72 5.84 15.89 -0.15
N PHE A 73 7.01 15.24 -0.06
CA PHE A 73 8.30 15.94 0.06
C PHE A 73 9.03 16.13 -1.27
N TRP A 74 8.78 15.28 -2.26
CA TRP A 74 9.49 15.32 -3.54
C TRP A 74 8.57 15.72 -4.70
N LEU A 75 7.41 15.08 -4.81
CA LEU A 75 6.51 15.29 -5.95
C LEU A 75 5.71 16.60 -5.81
N LEU A 76 5.12 16.87 -4.64
CA LEU A 76 4.29 18.06 -4.40
C LEU A 76 5.02 19.39 -4.68
N PRO A 77 6.28 19.62 -4.23
CA PRO A 77 7.01 20.83 -4.58
C PRO A 77 7.26 20.97 -6.08
N GLU A 78 7.53 19.87 -6.78
CA GLU A 78 7.79 19.88 -8.23
C GLU A 78 6.51 20.20 -9.03
N LEU A 79 5.35 19.65 -8.62
CA LEU A 79 4.06 19.99 -9.23
C LEU A 79 3.77 21.49 -9.10
N ARG A 80 3.98 22.05 -7.91
CA ARG A 80 3.80 23.49 -7.66
C ARG A 80 4.74 24.34 -8.49
N SER A 81 6.01 23.92 -8.62
CA SER A 81 6.97 24.59 -9.49
C SER A 81 6.60 24.49 -10.97
N SER A 82 5.87 23.45 -11.37
CA SER A 82 5.37 23.25 -12.73
C SER A 82 4.08 24.02 -13.02
N GLY A 83 3.57 24.80 -12.05
CA GLY A 83 2.33 25.58 -12.18
C GLY A 83 1.05 24.77 -11.96
N ILE A 84 1.15 23.53 -11.47
CA ILE A 84 0.00 22.69 -11.13
C ILE A 84 -0.45 23.02 -9.70
N ASP A 85 -1.73 23.35 -9.54
CA ASP A 85 -2.32 23.65 -8.24
C ASP A 85 -2.58 22.37 -7.44
N ALA A 86 -1.51 21.84 -6.83
CA ALA A 86 -1.54 20.63 -6.03
C ALA A 86 -1.50 20.94 -4.53
N HIS A 87 -2.39 20.27 -3.80
CA HIS A 87 -2.62 20.42 -2.38
C HIS A 87 -2.18 19.15 -1.63
N LYS A 88 -1.95 19.24 -0.31
CA LYS A 88 -1.53 18.07 0.48
C LYS A 88 -2.68 17.07 0.62
N GLU A 89 -3.88 17.62 0.68
CA GLU A 89 -5.17 16.95 0.78
C GLU A 89 -5.37 15.97 -0.37
N ASP A 90 -4.90 16.31 -1.58
CA ASP A 90 -4.99 15.49 -2.79
C ASP A 90 -4.26 14.14 -2.64
N PHE A 91 -3.19 14.11 -1.84
CA PHE A 91 -2.43 12.89 -1.55
C PHE A 91 -2.97 12.15 -0.32
N LEU A 92 -3.47 12.89 0.68
CA LEU A 92 -3.97 12.31 1.94
C LEU A 92 -5.33 11.62 1.76
N ILE A 93 -6.16 12.08 0.81
CA ILE A 93 -7.50 11.54 0.58
C ILE A 93 -7.49 10.04 0.24
N SER A 94 -6.42 9.53 -0.37
CA SER A 94 -6.29 8.09 -0.64
C SER A 94 -6.23 7.23 0.62
N PHE A 95 -5.74 7.77 1.74
CA PHE A 95 -5.67 7.07 3.03
C PHE A 95 -6.94 7.22 3.86
N PHE A 96 -7.63 8.35 3.72
CA PHE A 96 -8.83 8.68 4.49
C PHE A 96 -10.13 8.66 3.65
N SER A 97 -10.17 7.81 2.62
CA SER A 97 -11.38 7.66 1.81
C SER A 97 -12.51 7.01 2.60
N ASP A 98 -13.75 7.31 2.20
CA ASP A 98 -14.97 6.75 2.82
C ASP A 98 -14.93 5.21 2.87
N ILE A 99 -14.39 4.59 1.82
CA ILE A 99 -14.26 3.14 1.71
C ILE A 99 -13.26 2.61 2.75
N THR A 100 -12.09 3.24 2.90
CA THR A 100 -11.09 2.83 3.90
C THR A 100 -11.66 2.94 5.32
N LEU A 101 -12.39 4.02 5.61
CA LEU A 101 -13.03 4.22 6.91
C LEU A 101 -14.14 3.19 7.17
N LEU A 102 -14.92 2.85 6.15
CA LEU A 102 -15.94 1.80 6.21
C LEU A 102 -15.32 0.43 6.53
N PHE A 103 -14.22 0.06 5.88
CA PHE A 103 -13.50 -1.18 6.17
C PHE A 103 -12.95 -1.19 7.60
N MET A 104 -12.36 -0.08 8.05
CA MET A 104 -11.89 0.06 9.44
C MET A 104 -13.05 -0.16 10.43
N GLY A 105 -14.21 0.45 10.19
CA GLY A 105 -15.43 0.24 10.99
C GLY A 105 -15.89 -1.22 10.98
N GLY A 106 -15.85 -1.88 9.82
CA GLY A 106 -16.15 -3.31 9.67
C GLY A 106 -15.22 -4.21 10.48
N PHE A 107 -13.91 -3.93 10.49
CA PHE A 107 -12.94 -4.67 11.28
C PHE A 107 -13.12 -4.46 12.78
N VAL A 108 -13.41 -3.23 13.21
CA VAL A 108 -13.74 -2.93 14.62
C VAL A 108 -15.00 -3.69 15.05
N LEU A 109 -16.05 -3.67 14.23
CA LEU A 109 -17.28 -4.41 14.52
C LEU A 109 -17.03 -5.92 14.58
N ALA A 110 -16.30 -6.49 13.63
CA ALA A 110 -15.92 -7.90 13.64
C ALA A 110 -15.10 -8.28 14.88
N ALA A 111 -14.19 -7.42 15.32
CA ALA A 111 -13.42 -7.62 16.54
C ALA A 111 -14.32 -7.59 17.79
N LEU A 112 -15.30 -6.68 17.86
CA LEU A 112 -16.26 -6.64 18.95
C LEU A 112 -17.18 -7.86 18.98
N LEU A 113 -17.71 -8.29 17.83
CA LEU A 113 -18.53 -9.51 17.73
C LEU A 113 -17.77 -10.75 18.23
N ASN A 114 -16.47 -10.83 17.92
CA ASN A 114 -15.60 -11.88 18.44
C ASN A 114 -15.37 -11.73 19.96
N LYS A 115 -15.08 -10.52 20.45
CA LYS A 115 -14.86 -10.25 21.88
C LYS A 115 -16.09 -10.58 22.74
N TYR A 116 -17.30 -10.28 22.27
CA TYR A 116 -18.54 -10.57 22.98
C TYR A 116 -19.09 -11.98 22.71
N GLY A 117 -18.37 -12.80 21.93
CA GLY A 117 -18.79 -14.19 21.64
C GLY A 117 -20.00 -14.31 20.72
N VAL A 118 -20.48 -13.22 20.12
CA VAL A 118 -21.61 -13.22 19.18
C VAL A 118 -21.28 -14.08 17.98
N SER A 119 -20.06 -13.99 17.45
CA SER A 119 -19.58 -14.86 16.37
C SER A 119 -19.67 -16.35 16.73
N ARG A 120 -19.43 -16.72 17.99
CA ARG A 120 -19.49 -18.11 18.47
C ARG A 120 -20.93 -18.60 18.60
N ILE A 121 -21.83 -17.74 19.08
CA ILE A 121 -23.27 -18.03 19.15
C ILE A 121 -23.81 -18.25 17.74
N MET A 122 -23.50 -17.34 16.81
CA MET A 122 -23.90 -17.47 15.40
C MET A 122 -23.37 -18.77 14.77
N ALA A 123 -22.09 -19.09 14.96
CA ALA A 123 -21.51 -20.33 14.46
C ALA A 123 -22.21 -21.57 15.04
N ARG A 124 -22.47 -21.59 16.36
CA ARG A 124 -23.18 -22.70 17.02
C ARG A 124 -24.60 -22.86 16.48
N THR A 125 -25.35 -21.78 16.33
CA THR A 125 -26.72 -21.83 15.79
C THR A 125 -26.75 -22.33 14.35
N ILE A 126 -25.76 -21.97 13.52
CA ILE A 126 -25.67 -22.49 12.15
C ILE A 126 -25.38 -24.00 12.16
N ILE A 127 -24.42 -24.46 12.96
CA ILE A 127 -24.06 -25.89 13.09
C ILE A 127 -25.24 -26.72 13.60
N GLU A 128 -25.93 -26.24 14.63
CA GLU A 128 -27.12 -26.90 15.18
C GLU A 128 -28.23 -27.10 14.14
N ARG A 129 -28.31 -26.23 13.13
CA ARG A 129 -29.30 -26.33 12.04
C ARG A 129 -28.83 -27.18 10.85
N THR A 130 -27.52 -27.31 10.63
CA THR A 130 -26.96 -28.04 9.47
C THR A 130 -26.69 -29.52 9.74
N GLY A 131 -26.59 -29.93 11.02
CA GLY A 131 -26.42 -31.33 11.42
C GLY A 131 -24.98 -31.71 11.75
N ASN A 132 -24.70 -33.01 11.91
CA ASN A 132 -23.41 -33.54 12.39
C ASN A 132 -22.57 -34.25 11.31
N SER A 133 -22.98 -34.22 10.04
CA SER A 133 -22.17 -34.81 8.96
C SER A 133 -21.13 -33.80 8.45
N PRO A 134 -19.84 -34.17 8.34
CA PRO A 134 -18.82 -33.30 7.75
C PRO A 134 -19.19 -32.81 6.34
N SER A 135 -19.92 -33.62 5.57
CA SER A 135 -20.41 -33.26 4.22
C SER A 135 -21.50 -32.18 4.21
N GLN A 136 -22.05 -31.80 5.37
CA GLN A 136 -23.08 -30.76 5.53
C GLN A 136 -22.55 -29.49 6.23
N VAL A 137 -21.35 -29.55 6.81
CA VAL A 137 -20.78 -28.49 7.67
C VAL A 137 -19.52 -27.86 7.06
N LEU A 138 -18.75 -28.61 6.26
CA LEU A 138 -17.59 -28.13 5.50
C LEU A 138 -17.98 -27.65 4.10
#